data_AF-A0A7Y3A403-F1
#
_entry.id   AF-A0A7Y3A403-F1
#
_cell.length_a   1.000
_cell.length_b   1.000
_cell.length_c   1.000
_cell.angle_alpha   90.00
_cell.angle_beta   90.00
_cell.angle_gamma   90.00
#
_symmetry.space_group_name_H-M   'P 1'
#
loop_
_entity.id
_entity.type
_entity.pdbx_description
1 polymer ?
#
loop_
_entity_poly.entity_id
_entity_poly.type
_entity_poly.pdbx_seq_one_letter_code
_entity_poly.pdbx_strand_id
1 'polypeptide(L)'
;MKRIAFLLLFIAQLTFSQENFGINFPGYERDRICNYYNQLVLNKPKEVRFSIVQERDALYFETNDKNWLAGLFKDEDDGIAIDVVITDRYDCDLPHPEASQIRGRLLKPVYA
;
A
#
# COMPACT_ATOMS: atom_id res chain seq x y z
N MET A 1 -8.33 30.53 -33.41
CA MET A 1 -9.02 30.15 -32.15
C MET A 1 -9.39 28.67 -32.09
N LYS A 2 -10.14 28.10 -33.05
CA LYS A 2 -10.51 26.66 -33.04
C LYS A 2 -9.34 25.67 -32.96
N ARG A 3 -8.20 25.97 -33.60
CA ARG A 3 -6.99 25.13 -33.56
C ARG A 3 -6.27 25.13 -32.20
N ILE A 4 -6.37 26.24 -31.44
CA ILE A 4 -5.78 26.37 -30.10
C ILE A 4 -6.64 25.63 -29.07
N ALA A 5 -7.97 25.69 -29.22
CA ALA A 5 -8.90 24.94 -28.38
C ALA A 5 -8.71 23.41 -28.50
N PHE A 6 -8.41 22.91 -29.71
CA PHE A 6 -8.11 21.49 -29.92
C PHE A 6 -6.79 21.05 -29.26
N LEU A 7 -5.78 21.93 -29.24
CA LEU A 7 -4.49 21.66 -28.59
C LEU A 7 -4.63 21.61 -27.06
N LEU A 8 -5.44 22.51 -26.48
CA LEU A 8 -5.72 22.53 -25.04
C LEU A 8 -6.51 21.29 -24.58
N LEU A 9 -7.40 20.76 -25.43
CA LEU A 9 -8.14 19.52 -25.14
C LEU A 9 -7.23 18.28 -25.09
N PHE A 10 -6.15 18.28 -25.89
CA PHE A 10 -5.18 17.18 -25.94
C PHE A 10 -4.22 17.20 -24.74
N ILE A 11 -3.83 18.39 -24.28
CA ILE A 11 -2.97 18.55 -23.09
C ILE A 11 -3.70 18.15 -21.80
N ALA A 12 -5.01 18.38 -21.71
CA ALA A 12 -5.83 17.97 -20.56
C ALA A 12 -5.94 16.44 -20.38
N GLN A 13 -5.64 15.65 -21.41
CA GLN A 13 -5.62 14.19 -21.33
C GLN A 13 -4.30 13.65 -20.73
N LEU A 14 -3.24 14.47 -20.66
CA LEU A 14 -1.93 14.05 -20.17
C LEU A 14 -1.76 14.17 -18.64
N THR A 15 -2.75 14.66 -17.91
CA THR A 15 -2.56 15.13 -16.53
C THR A 15 -3.33 14.35 -15.46
N PHE A 16 -3.45 13.01 -15.52
CA PHE A 16 -4.05 12.24 -14.40
C PHE A 16 -3.56 10.79 -14.27
N SER A 17 -2.25 10.53 -14.29
CA SER A 17 -1.74 9.27 -13.75
C SER A 17 -1.11 9.55 -12.39
N GLN A 18 -1.79 9.12 -11.31
CA GLN A 18 -1.09 8.93 -10.04
C GLN A 18 -0.25 7.67 -10.21
N GLU A 19 1.09 7.81 -10.22
CA GLU A 19 1.98 6.67 -10.19
C GLU A 19 1.71 5.87 -8.91
N ASN A 20 1.15 4.68 -9.04
CA ASN A 20 0.91 3.74 -7.94
C ASN A 20 2.10 2.80 -7.70
N PHE A 21 3.21 3.02 -8.42
CA PHE A 21 4.44 2.24 -8.36
C PHE A 21 4.25 0.72 -8.33
N GLY A 22 3.31 0.22 -9.13
CA GLY A 22 3.02 -1.22 -9.23
C GLY A 22 2.01 -1.75 -8.21
N ILE A 23 1.51 -0.94 -7.27
CA ILE A 23 0.47 -1.37 -6.34
C ILE A 23 -0.84 -1.64 -7.08
N ASN A 24 -1.30 -2.88 -7.04
CA ASN A 24 -2.59 -3.27 -7.61
C ASN A 24 -3.74 -2.86 -6.66
N PHE A 25 -4.72 -2.12 -7.19
CA PHE A 25 -5.95 -1.73 -6.50
C PHE A 25 -7.15 -2.47 -7.10
N PRO A 26 -7.35 -3.76 -6.78
CA PRO A 26 -8.27 -4.66 -7.50
C PRO A 26 -9.77 -4.34 -7.33
N GLY A 27 -10.14 -3.32 -6.56
CA GLY A 27 -11.54 -2.92 -6.37
C GLY A 27 -12.42 -4.09 -5.89
N TYR A 28 -13.43 -4.43 -6.68
CA TYR A 28 -14.36 -5.53 -6.42
C TYR A 28 -13.68 -6.93 -6.40
N GLU A 29 -12.57 -7.10 -7.13
CA GLU A 29 -11.86 -8.37 -7.22
C GLU A 29 -10.82 -8.57 -6.11
N ARG A 30 -10.81 -7.69 -5.09
CA ARG A 30 -9.82 -7.69 -4.00
C ARG A 30 -9.71 -9.05 -3.33
N ASP A 31 -10.81 -9.66 -2.94
CA ASP A 31 -10.76 -10.93 -2.22
C ASP A 31 -10.16 -12.05 -3.08
N ARG A 32 -10.43 -12.03 -4.40
CA ARG A 32 -9.87 -13.01 -5.34
C ARG A 32 -8.37 -12.78 -5.56
N ILE A 33 -7.98 -11.54 -5.81
CA ILE A 33 -6.59 -11.17 -6.16
C ILE A 33 -5.68 -11.25 -4.93
N CYS A 34 -6.14 -10.78 -3.78
CA CYS A 34 -5.38 -10.77 -2.52
C CYS A 34 -5.52 -12.08 -1.71
N ASN A 35 -6.22 -13.11 -2.23
CA ASN A 35 -6.53 -14.32 -1.46
C ASN A 35 -5.28 -14.97 -0.85
N TYR A 36 -4.19 -15.08 -1.62
CA TYR A 36 -2.94 -15.66 -1.12
C TYR A 36 -2.43 -14.94 0.14
N TYR A 37 -2.25 -13.61 0.07
CA TYR A 37 -1.75 -12.82 1.19
C TYR A 37 -2.75 -12.77 2.34
N ASN A 38 -4.05 -12.70 2.05
CA ASN A 38 -5.10 -12.79 3.07
C ASN A 38 -4.98 -14.11 3.86
N GLN A 39 -4.82 -15.24 3.17
CA GLN A 39 -4.65 -16.54 3.82
C GLN A 39 -3.33 -16.63 4.60
N LEU A 40 -2.23 -16.06 4.09
CA LEU A 40 -0.96 -16.02 4.80
C LEU A 40 -1.06 -15.24 6.13
N VAL A 41 -1.78 -14.12 6.14
CA VAL A 41 -2.00 -13.30 7.34
C VAL A 41 -2.99 -13.96 8.29
N LEU A 42 -4.11 -14.47 7.79
CA LEU A 42 -5.16 -15.12 8.59
C LEU A 42 -4.67 -16.42 9.24
N ASN A 43 -3.85 -17.20 8.53
CA ASN A 43 -3.32 -18.48 9.03
C ASN A 43 -1.93 -18.35 9.69
N LYS A 44 -1.46 -17.11 9.90
CA LYS A 44 -0.21 -16.87 10.62
C LYS A 44 -0.28 -17.52 12.01
N PRO A 45 0.73 -18.33 12.42
CA PRO A 45 0.76 -18.91 13.75
C PRO A 45 0.67 -17.84 14.86
N LYS A 46 0.13 -18.21 16.02
CA LYS A 46 -0.15 -17.26 17.12
C LYS A 46 1.13 -16.71 17.73
N GLU A 47 2.19 -17.49 17.69
CA GLU A 47 3.54 -17.18 18.16
C GLU A 47 4.29 -16.24 17.23
N VAL A 48 3.90 -16.15 15.95
CA VAL A 48 4.54 -15.22 15.01
C VAL A 48 4.09 -13.80 15.36
N ARG A 49 5.06 -12.96 15.67
CA ARG A 49 4.90 -11.54 15.94
C ARG A 49 5.60 -10.77 14.84
N PHE A 50 4.98 -9.68 14.41
CA PHE A 50 5.60 -8.72 13.52
C PHE A 50 5.14 -7.32 13.88
N SER A 51 5.98 -6.32 13.61
CA SER A 51 5.66 -4.91 13.81
C SER A 51 6.47 -4.04 12.86
N ILE A 52 6.00 -2.81 12.66
CA ILE A 52 6.83 -1.74 12.13
C ILE A 52 7.45 -1.00 13.33
N VAL A 53 8.77 -0.94 13.39
CA VAL A 53 9.52 -0.26 14.45
C VAL A 53 10.26 0.92 13.83
N GLN A 54 10.12 2.10 14.43
CA GLN A 54 10.88 3.27 14.04
C GLN A 54 12.15 3.39 14.88
N GLU A 55 13.32 3.41 14.24
CA GLU A 55 14.56 3.79 14.90
C GLU A 55 15.14 5.04 14.21
N ARG A 56 15.13 6.17 14.92
CA ARG A 56 15.50 7.48 14.38
C ARG A 56 14.65 7.82 13.14
N ASP A 57 15.29 7.94 11.99
CA ASP A 57 14.68 8.30 10.71
C ASP A 57 14.40 7.08 9.81
N ALA A 58 14.55 5.86 10.34
CA ALA A 58 14.34 4.61 9.60
C ALA A 58 13.17 3.80 10.19
N LEU A 59 12.46 3.12 9.29
CA LEU A 59 11.41 2.15 9.63
C LEU A 59 11.93 0.74 9.34
N TYR A 60 11.70 -0.16 10.28
CA TYR A 60 12.09 -1.56 10.21
C TYR A 60 10.85 -2.42 10.29
N PHE A 61 10.74 -3.39 9.39
CA PHE A 61 9.84 -4.50 9.57
C PHE A 61 10.52 -5.53 10.48
N GLU A 62 10.03 -5.67 11.70
CA GLU A 62 10.55 -6.64 12.67
C GLU A 62 9.64 -7.86 12.71
N THR A 63 10.22 -9.07 12.72
CA THR A 63 9.48 -10.30 12.99
C THR A 63 10.36 -11.35 13.67
N ASN A 64 9.74 -12.26 14.41
CA ASN A 64 10.41 -13.41 15.00
C ASN A 64 10.37 -14.68 14.12
N ASP A 65 9.76 -14.63 12.93
CA ASP A 65 9.66 -15.78 12.02
C ASP A 65 10.08 -15.43 10.60
N LYS A 66 11.26 -15.92 10.21
CA LYS A 66 11.83 -15.69 8.88
C LYS A 66 11.07 -16.42 7.77
N ASN A 67 10.49 -17.58 8.05
CA ASN A 67 9.79 -18.37 7.03
C ASN A 67 8.44 -17.72 6.70
N TRP A 68 7.75 -17.22 7.72
CA TRP A 68 6.54 -16.43 7.53
C TRP A 68 6.82 -15.14 6.75
N LEU A 69 7.91 -14.43 7.07
CA LEU A 69 8.35 -13.26 6.30
C LEU A 69 8.61 -13.59 4.83
N ALA A 70 9.31 -14.69 4.54
CA ALA A 70 9.56 -15.11 3.17
C ALA A 70 8.24 -15.37 2.41
N GLY A 71 7.21 -15.86 3.10
CA GLY A 71 5.87 -16.06 2.51
C GLY A 71 5.16 -14.77 2.10
N LEU A 72 5.58 -13.59 2.61
CA LEU A 72 5.02 -12.30 2.17
C LEU A 72 5.44 -11.93 0.74
N PHE A 73 6.46 -12.61 0.19
CA PHE A 73 7.02 -12.36 -1.14
C PHE A 73 6.86 -13.62 -1.99
N LYS A 74 5.72 -13.75 -2.66
CA LYS A 74 5.37 -14.88 -3.52
C LYS A 74 6.12 -14.83 -4.84
N ASP A 75 6.19 -13.64 -5.42
CA ASP A 75 6.83 -13.34 -6.71
C ASP A 75 7.97 -12.32 -6.49
N GLU A 76 8.91 -12.22 -7.44
CA GLU A 76 10.12 -11.38 -7.29
C GLU A 76 9.83 -9.87 -7.23
N ASP A 77 8.69 -9.45 -7.79
CA ASP A 77 8.22 -8.07 -7.79
C ASP A 77 7.33 -7.72 -6.58
N ASP A 78 7.12 -8.67 -5.67
CA ASP A 78 6.33 -8.42 -4.47
C ASP A 78 7.05 -7.45 -3.51
N GLY A 79 6.26 -6.61 -2.86
CA GLY A 79 6.76 -5.59 -1.95
C GLY A 79 5.82 -5.34 -0.78
N ILE A 80 6.34 -4.67 0.24
CA ILE A 80 5.56 -4.22 1.40
C ILE A 80 5.38 -2.71 1.28
N ALA A 81 4.12 -2.27 1.19
CA ALA A 81 3.76 -0.88 1.36
C ALA A 81 3.31 -0.63 2.81
N ILE A 82 3.85 0.41 3.45
CA ILE A 82 3.54 0.79 4.82
C ILE A 82 2.87 2.16 4.80
N ASP A 83 1.65 2.26 5.33
CA ASP A 83 0.99 3.55 5.56
C ASP A 83 1.39 4.09 6.94
N VAL A 84 2.04 5.26 6.96
CA VAL A 84 2.46 5.94 8.19
C VAL A 84 1.50 7.08 8.42
N VAL A 85 0.72 6.98 9.49
CA VAL A 85 -0.30 7.97 9.85
C VAL A 85 -0.09 8.51 11.25
N ILE A 86 -0.66 9.69 11.49
CA ILE A 86 -0.81 10.25 12.84
C ILE A 86 -1.82 9.42 13.65
N THR A 87 -1.52 9.18 14.92
CA THR A 87 -2.27 8.25 15.78
C THR A 87 -3.73 8.64 16.00
N ASP A 88 -4.00 9.94 16.11
CA ASP A 88 -5.34 10.53 16.27
C ASP A 88 -6.31 10.17 15.12
N ARG A 89 -5.80 9.78 13.95
CA ARG A 89 -6.61 9.30 12.82
C ARG A 89 -7.40 8.02 13.16
N TYR A 90 -6.88 7.20 14.05
CA TYR A 90 -7.51 5.95 14.49
C TYR A 90 -7.93 6.03 15.96
N ASP A 91 -8.23 7.24 16.45
CA ASP A 91 -8.81 7.43 17.77
C ASP A 91 -10.11 6.62 17.89
N CYS A 92 -10.20 5.83 18.95
CA CYS A 92 -11.35 4.97 19.25
C CYS A 92 -12.65 5.75 19.44
N ASP A 93 -12.57 7.05 19.73
CA ASP A 93 -13.72 7.94 19.89
C ASP A 93 -14.30 8.42 18.55
N LEU A 94 -13.59 8.21 17.42
CA LEU A 94 -14.10 8.53 16.09
C LEU A 94 -15.08 7.44 15.62
N PRO A 95 -16.27 7.81 15.10
CA PRO A 95 -17.31 6.85 14.77
C PRO A 95 -16.86 5.81 13.74
N HIS A 96 -16.13 6.23 12.70
CA HIS A 96 -15.44 5.34 11.77
C HIS A 96 -14.27 6.09 11.11
N PRO A 97 -13.07 5.49 11.00
CA PRO A 97 -12.05 6.02 10.11
C PRO A 97 -12.59 5.96 8.68
N GLU A 98 -12.47 7.06 7.95
CA GLU A 98 -12.95 7.11 6.56
C GLU A 98 -12.30 5.99 5.70
N ALA A 99 -13.06 5.42 4.77
CA ALA A 99 -12.58 4.35 3.90
C ALA A 99 -11.84 4.90 2.67
N SER A 100 -10.52 5.10 2.78
CA SER A 100 -9.64 5.36 1.61
C SER A 100 -8.34 4.59 1.80
N GLN A 101 -7.88 3.98 0.70
CA GLN A 101 -6.76 3.04 0.69
C GLN A 101 -5.38 3.71 0.71
N ILE A 102 -5.25 4.91 0.12
CA ILE A 102 -4.04 5.74 0.23
C ILE A 102 -4.50 7.17 0.52
N ARG A 103 -4.01 7.72 1.62
CA ARG A 103 -4.41 9.05 2.14
C ARG A 103 -3.24 10.02 2.26
N GLY A 104 -2.08 9.64 1.74
CA GLY A 104 -0.82 10.37 1.86
C GLY A 104 -0.01 10.35 0.57
N ARG A 105 1.25 10.75 0.67
CA ARG A 105 2.19 10.71 -0.44
C ARG A 105 2.77 9.31 -0.54
N LEU A 106 2.43 8.60 -1.61
CA LEU A 106 3.08 7.34 -1.94
C LEU A 106 4.54 7.61 -2.35
N LEU A 107 5.47 6.87 -1.75
CA LEU A 107 6.90 6.95 -2.08
C LEU A 107 7.25 5.89 -3.12
N LYS A 108 8.29 6.16 -3.91
CA LYS A 108 8.83 5.18 -4.85
C LYS A 108 9.36 3.97 -4.06
N PRO A 109 9.12 2.73 -4.53
CA PRO A 109 9.69 1.54 -3.92
C PRO A 109 11.22 1.59 -3.97
N VAL A 110 11.84 1.05 -2.94
CA VAL A 110 13.27 0.82 -2.90
C VAL A 110 13.47 -0.65 -3.29
N TYR A 111 14.02 -0.87 -4.48
CA TYR A 111 14.42 -2.20 -4.93
C TYR A 111 15.81 -2.53 -4.37
N ALA A 112 16.04 -3.80 -4.03
CA ALA A 112 17.33 -4.31 -3.58
C ALA A 112 18.28 -4.59 -4.76
#